data_AF-A0A6C0JPM8-F1
#
_entry.id   AF-A0A6C0JPM8-F1
#
_cell.length_a   1.000
_cell.length_b   1.000
_cell.length_c   1.000
_cell.angle_alpha   90.00
_cell.angle_beta   90.00
_cell.angle_gamma   90.00
#
_symmetry.space_group_name_H-M   'P 1'
#
loop_
_entity.id
_entity.type
_entity.pdbx_description
1 polymer ?
#
loop_
_entity_poly.entity_id
_entity_poly.type
_entity_poly.pdbx_seq_one_letter_code
_entity_poly.pdbx_strand_id
1 'polypeptide(L)'
;MGVKGFFYMIKKHFKYSHTTLPFYDYLFIDGNCILHYCIESFENAIPFCLNEVIEAIIKKMEELINKYSIKKKVYIVFDGIPPLPKQYCQKVRRENSDKLSIFLLPGTKMMREIESKIVSYFKSDFIEIVESDKDGEGEQKIFLILKEIYVPGETSLILSVDSDVIILAYILLSDPMFNHKIFVESSGFKITVNVNSLKLVLPINDLLLFCVLCGNDFFPKLEELKSFTTTQNMKILKMVVESNNKIFEDISEGICVLNCDNTKVLNYLNLIRWYKEYFTTNISKPCLPYDYEISPCCYCISTKIKSLKDNNEEVNLDIPEIQNYLQYVLQPNQMSNIYC
;
A
#
# COMPACT_ATOMS: atom_id res chain seq x y z
N MET A 1 2.10 1.03 11.10
CA MET A 1 3.01 -0.11 10.92
C MET A 1 3.49 0.01 9.50
N GLY A 2 4.78 -0.12 9.21
CA GLY A 2 5.13 -0.36 7.81
C GLY A 2 4.45 -1.67 7.39
N VAL A 3 3.76 -1.68 6.26
CA VAL A 3 3.99 -2.59 5.11
C VAL A 3 4.78 -3.89 5.45
N LYS A 4 5.96 -3.80 6.08
CA LYS A 4 6.74 -4.92 6.67
C LYS A 4 5.95 -5.88 7.60
N GLY A 5 5.03 -5.38 8.42
CA GLY A 5 4.20 -6.21 9.32
C GLY A 5 3.13 -7.00 8.56
N PHE A 6 2.58 -6.41 7.50
CA PHE A 6 1.67 -7.09 6.56
C PHE A 6 2.42 -8.15 5.75
N PHE A 7 3.64 -7.85 5.29
CA PHE A 7 4.48 -8.86 4.63
C PHE A 7 4.83 -10.03 5.56
N TYR A 8 5.12 -9.76 6.85
CA TYR A 8 5.32 -10.81 7.86
C TYR A 8 4.05 -11.65 8.08
N MET A 9 2.88 -11.02 8.02
CA MET A 9 1.59 -11.70 8.11
C MET A 9 1.37 -12.62 6.90
N ILE A 10 1.60 -12.10 5.68
CA ILE A 10 1.66 -12.92 4.46
C ILE A 10 2.62 -14.09 4.69
N LYS A 11 3.79 -13.81 5.28
CA LYS A 11 4.84 -14.79 5.55
C LYS A 11 4.43 -15.97 6.38
N LYS A 12 3.68 -15.70 7.43
CA LYS A 12 3.38 -16.66 8.48
C LYS A 12 2.09 -17.43 8.21
N HIS A 13 1.09 -16.76 7.64
CA HIS A 13 -0.25 -17.33 7.50
C HIS A 13 -0.55 -17.87 6.11
N PHE A 14 0.04 -17.29 5.08
CA PHE A 14 -0.11 -17.76 3.72
C PHE A 14 1.14 -18.59 3.45
N LYS A 15 1.00 -19.92 3.48
CA LYS A 15 2.07 -20.83 3.06
C LYS A 15 2.55 -20.34 1.69
N TYR A 16 3.72 -19.74 1.62
CA TYR A 16 4.23 -19.23 0.36
C TYR A 16 4.23 -20.34 -0.66
N SER A 17 3.66 -20.04 -1.81
CA SER A 17 4.07 -20.72 -3.01
C SER A 17 5.33 -20.01 -3.50
N HIS A 18 6.50 -20.63 -3.31
CA HIS A 18 7.72 -20.27 -4.05
C HIS A 18 7.58 -20.72 -5.53
N THR A 19 6.45 -20.39 -6.13
CA THR A 19 6.14 -20.77 -7.50
C THR A 19 6.57 -19.64 -8.41
N THR A 20 7.69 -19.83 -9.07
CA THR A 20 8.01 -19.10 -10.28
C THR A 20 7.41 -19.82 -11.47
N LEU A 21 7.04 -19.05 -12.50
CA LEU A 21 6.70 -19.61 -13.80
C LEU A 21 7.95 -19.65 -14.69
N PRO A 22 8.01 -20.56 -15.68
CA PRO A 22 9.08 -20.59 -16.66
C PRO A 22 9.11 -19.34 -17.55
N PHE A 23 7.97 -18.65 -17.69
CA PHE A 23 7.84 -17.40 -18.42
C PHE A 23 6.71 -16.54 -17.82
N TYR A 24 6.74 -15.25 -18.11
CA TYR A 24 5.66 -14.30 -17.86
C TYR A 24 5.34 -13.52 -19.14
N ASP A 25 4.11 -13.04 -19.28
CA ASP A 25 3.74 -12.20 -20.42
C ASP A 25 4.27 -10.78 -20.25
N TYR A 26 4.13 -10.23 -19.05
CA TYR A 26 4.62 -8.90 -18.71
C TYR A 26 5.51 -8.89 -17.46
N LEU A 27 6.48 -7.97 -17.46
CA LEU A 27 7.28 -7.61 -16.29
C LEU A 27 7.02 -6.16 -15.93
N PHE A 28 6.74 -5.90 -14.66
CA PHE A 28 6.63 -4.56 -14.10
C PHE A 28 7.73 -4.38 -13.06
N ILE A 29 8.46 -3.28 -13.16
CA ILE A 29 9.54 -2.94 -12.25
C ILE A 29 9.19 -1.61 -11.60
N ASP A 30 9.07 -1.62 -10.27
CA ASP A 30 9.07 -0.42 -9.47
C ASP A 30 10.50 0.17 -9.48
N GLY A 31 10.68 1.24 -10.27
CA GLY A 31 11.97 1.86 -10.48
C GLY A 31 12.54 2.47 -9.20
N ASN A 32 11.69 3.05 -8.35
CA ASN A 32 12.10 3.72 -7.13
C ASN A 32 12.74 2.75 -6.13
N CYS A 33 12.22 1.53 -6.05
CA CYS A 33 12.84 0.46 -5.25
C CYS A 33 14.31 0.20 -5.65
N ILE A 34 14.62 0.22 -6.96
CA ILE A 34 15.99 0.01 -7.46
C ILE A 34 16.86 1.24 -7.21
N LEU A 35 16.32 2.44 -7.44
CA LEU A 35 17.04 3.69 -7.19
C LEU A 35 17.53 3.76 -5.75
N HIS A 36 16.64 3.53 -4.78
CA HIS A 36 16.99 3.52 -3.36
C HIS A 36 18.02 2.44 -3.03
N TYR A 37 17.81 1.21 -3.51
CA TYR A 37 18.76 0.11 -3.28
C TYR A 37 20.18 0.42 -3.77
N CYS A 38 20.29 0.97 -4.98
CA CYS A 38 21.58 1.37 -5.52
C CYS A 38 22.16 2.53 -4.72
N ILE A 39 21.41 3.60 -4.48
CA ILE A 39 21.94 4.81 -3.85
C ILE A 39 22.39 4.62 -2.41
N GLU A 40 21.68 3.82 -1.62
CA GLU A 40 22.10 3.43 -0.26
C GLU A 40 23.48 2.74 -0.29
N SER A 41 23.79 2.00 -1.36
CA SER A 41 25.09 1.34 -1.52
C SER A 41 26.24 2.31 -1.81
N PHE A 42 25.95 3.55 -2.22
CA PHE A 42 26.93 4.60 -2.54
C PHE A 42 26.89 5.77 -1.54
N GLU A 43 26.06 5.71 -0.50
CA GLU A 43 25.83 6.83 0.43
C GLU A 43 27.11 7.29 1.18
N ASN A 44 28.06 6.36 1.36
CA ASN A 44 29.36 6.64 1.98
C ASN A 44 30.51 6.74 0.95
N ALA A 45 30.23 6.69 -0.35
CA ALA A 45 31.25 6.75 -1.38
C ALA A 45 31.73 8.20 -1.54
N ILE A 46 33.04 8.42 -1.30
CA ILE A 46 33.70 9.71 -1.52
C ILE A 46 34.83 9.49 -2.54
N PRO A 47 34.84 10.22 -3.67
CA PRO A 47 33.83 11.19 -4.13
C PRO A 47 32.55 10.50 -4.63
N PHE A 48 31.39 11.14 -4.41
CA PHE A 48 30.12 10.69 -4.99
C PHE A 48 30.12 10.92 -6.50
N CYS A 49 30.09 9.85 -7.29
CA CYS A 49 30.05 9.90 -8.74
C CYS A 49 28.66 9.49 -9.24
N LEU A 50 27.87 10.44 -9.73
CA LEU A 50 26.52 10.18 -10.24
C LEU A 50 26.51 9.17 -11.41
N ASN A 51 27.52 9.23 -12.28
CA ASN A 51 27.63 8.30 -13.41
C ASN A 51 27.80 6.85 -12.95
N GLU A 52 28.63 6.59 -11.93
CA GLU A 52 28.81 5.24 -11.38
C GLU A 52 27.51 4.70 -10.76
N VAL A 53 26.74 5.58 -10.09
CA VAL A 53 25.43 5.24 -9.55
C VAL A 53 24.45 4.89 -10.68
N ILE A 54 24.41 5.69 -11.75
CA ILE A 54 23.56 5.43 -12.93
C ILE A 54 23.93 4.10 -13.59
N GLU A 55 25.22 3.82 -13.77
CA GLU A 55 25.70 2.55 -14.31
C GLU A 55 25.29 1.36 -13.43
N ALA A 56 25.37 1.51 -12.11
CA ALA A 56 24.92 0.50 -11.17
C ALA A 56 23.40 0.26 -11.24
N ILE A 57 22.60 1.32 -11.39
CA ILE A 57 21.14 1.24 -11.58
C ILE A 57 20.81 0.50 -12.88
N ILE A 58 21.41 0.90 -14.00
CA ILE A 58 21.20 0.29 -15.31
C ILE A 58 21.55 -1.19 -15.26
N LYS A 59 22.75 -1.52 -14.76
CA LYS A 59 23.18 -2.91 -14.59
C LYS A 59 22.20 -3.70 -13.74
N LYS A 60 21.69 -3.12 -12.65
CA LYS A 60 20.73 -3.79 -11.78
C LYS A 60 19.40 -4.06 -12.48
N MET A 61 18.89 -3.10 -13.25
CA MET A 61 17.69 -3.27 -14.06
C MET A 61 17.89 -4.35 -15.13
N GLU A 62 19.03 -4.36 -15.84
CA GLU A 62 19.37 -5.41 -16.82
C GLU A 62 19.41 -6.80 -16.19
N GLU A 63 20.08 -6.94 -15.04
CA GLU A 63 20.12 -8.20 -14.29
C GLU A 63 18.71 -8.72 -13.99
N LEU A 64 17.81 -7.83 -13.55
CA LEU A 64 16.43 -8.19 -13.23
C LEU A 64 15.61 -8.52 -14.47
N ILE A 65 15.77 -7.78 -15.57
CA ILE A 65 15.08 -8.06 -16.84
C ILE A 65 15.53 -9.41 -17.40
N ASN A 66 16.84 -9.66 -17.43
CA ASN A 66 17.43 -10.89 -17.97
C ASN A 66 17.20 -12.11 -17.07
N LYS A 67 16.85 -11.91 -15.79
CA LYS A 67 16.50 -12.99 -14.86
C LYS A 67 15.23 -13.75 -15.27
N TYR A 68 14.33 -13.11 -16.01
CA TYR A 68 13.03 -13.71 -16.36
C TYR A 68 12.80 -13.76 -17.87
N SER A 69 12.17 -14.85 -18.31
CA SER A 69 11.70 -14.99 -19.69
C SER A 69 10.39 -14.23 -19.88
N ILE A 70 10.46 -13.02 -20.45
CA ILE A 70 9.29 -12.16 -20.70
C ILE A 70 8.86 -12.26 -22.16
N LYS A 71 7.58 -12.55 -22.40
CA LYS A 71 7.06 -12.81 -23.75
C LYS A 71 6.63 -11.56 -24.52
N LYS A 72 6.09 -10.55 -23.83
CA LYS A 72 5.46 -9.41 -24.49
C LYS A 72 6.15 -8.10 -24.22
N LYS A 73 6.14 -7.64 -22.96
CA LYS A 73 6.62 -6.29 -22.65
C LYS A 73 7.13 -6.15 -21.22
N VAL A 74 8.12 -5.28 -21.06
CA VAL A 74 8.65 -4.84 -19.77
C VAL A 74 8.23 -3.41 -19.53
N TYR A 75 7.80 -3.09 -18.32
CA TYR A 75 7.48 -1.75 -17.86
C TYR A 75 8.39 -1.38 -16.69
N ILE A 76 9.12 -0.28 -16.81
CA ILE A 76 9.88 0.32 -15.71
C ILE A 76 9.14 1.58 -15.28
N VAL A 77 8.66 1.61 -14.04
CA VAL A 77 7.73 2.63 -13.57
C VAL A 77 8.35 3.41 -12.42
N PHE A 78 8.53 4.72 -12.61
CA PHE A 78 9.01 5.63 -11.57
C PHE A 78 7.85 6.33 -10.87
N ASP A 79 8.03 6.66 -9.59
CA ASP A 79 7.07 7.50 -8.86
C ASP A 79 6.99 8.88 -9.54
N GLY A 80 5.77 9.37 -9.72
CA GLY A 80 5.53 10.78 -9.97
C GLY A 80 5.10 11.50 -8.70
N ILE A 81 4.40 12.62 -8.86
CA ILE A 81 3.86 13.35 -7.72
C ILE A 81 2.73 12.50 -7.09
N PRO A 82 2.88 12.01 -5.85
CA PRO A 82 1.88 11.16 -5.23
C PRO A 82 0.74 12.04 -4.67
N PRO A 83 -0.38 11.45 -4.23
CA PRO A 83 -1.46 12.23 -3.60
C PRO A 83 -1.02 12.95 -2.33
N LEU A 84 -1.71 14.03 -1.97
CA LEU A 84 -1.38 14.89 -0.82
C LEU A 84 -1.14 14.11 0.50
N PRO A 85 -1.95 13.10 0.88
CA PRO A 85 -1.69 12.35 2.10
C PRO A 85 -0.35 11.63 2.10
N LYS A 86 0.02 11.02 0.97
CA LYS A 86 1.32 10.36 0.81
C LYS A 86 2.46 11.38 0.84
N GLN A 87 2.29 12.55 0.21
CA GLN A 87 3.31 13.61 0.22
C GLN A 87 3.66 14.03 1.65
N TYR A 88 2.66 14.15 2.54
CA TYR A 88 2.91 14.47 3.95
C TYR A 88 3.76 13.40 4.64
N CYS A 89 3.38 12.12 4.51
CA CYS A 89 4.13 11.02 5.11
C CYS A 89 5.56 10.92 4.55
N GLN A 90 5.73 11.14 3.24
CA GLN A 90 7.05 11.19 2.64
C GLN A 90 7.87 12.39 3.12
N LYS A 91 7.27 13.57 3.35
CA LYS A 91 7.93 14.74 3.93
C LYS A 91 8.47 14.41 5.33
N VAL A 92 7.63 13.88 6.21
CA VAL A 92 8.03 13.51 7.59
C VAL A 92 9.15 12.46 7.57
N ARG A 93 9.10 11.47 6.67
CA ARG A 93 10.18 10.49 6.50
C ARG A 93 11.49 11.17 6.11
N ARG A 94 11.45 12.09 5.14
CA ARG A 94 12.63 12.79 4.61
C ARG A 94 13.23 13.81 5.58
N GLU A 95 12.42 14.45 6.41
CA GLU A 95 12.92 15.30 7.50
C GLU A 95 13.73 14.50 8.53
N ASN A 96 13.44 13.20 8.66
CA ASN A 96 14.09 12.29 9.59
C ASN A 96 15.13 11.35 8.94
N SER A 97 15.41 11.46 7.63
CA SER A 97 16.28 10.56 6.88
C SER A 97 17.42 11.28 6.15
N ASP A 98 18.27 10.50 5.50
CA ASP A 98 19.44 11.00 4.78
C ASP A 98 19.10 11.91 3.60
N LYS A 99 19.95 12.93 3.41
CA LYS A 99 19.78 14.02 2.43
C LYS A 99 19.75 13.55 0.98
N LEU A 100 20.35 12.41 0.67
CA LEU A 100 20.50 11.95 -0.71
C LEU A 100 19.17 11.51 -1.33
N SER A 101 18.27 10.95 -0.51
CA SER A 101 16.93 10.51 -0.90
C SER A 101 16.02 11.66 -1.41
N ILE A 102 16.29 12.89 -0.97
CA ILE A 102 15.54 14.10 -1.40
C ILE A 102 15.81 14.39 -2.89
N PHE A 103 17.00 14.05 -3.39
CA PHE A 103 17.35 14.26 -4.80
C PHE A 103 16.75 13.21 -5.75
N LEU A 104 16.02 12.23 -5.22
CA LEU A 104 15.23 11.27 -6.00
C LEU A 104 13.77 11.68 -6.14
N LEU A 105 13.41 12.85 -5.63
CA LEU A 105 12.08 13.39 -5.85
C LEU A 105 11.84 13.70 -7.33
N PRO A 106 10.62 13.43 -7.83
CA PRO A 106 10.17 13.90 -9.15
C PRO A 106 10.45 15.39 -9.33
N GLY A 107 10.94 15.77 -10.50
CA GLY A 107 11.23 17.17 -10.83
C GLY A 107 12.54 17.72 -10.26
N THR A 108 13.34 16.94 -9.53
CA THR A 108 14.71 17.34 -9.17
C THR A 108 15.67 17.20 -10.36
N LYS A 109 16.82 17.89 -10.31
CA LYS A 109 17.82 17.80 -11.38
C LYS A 109 18.43 16.39 -11.48
N MET A 110 18.73 15.78 -10.34
CA MET A 110 19.33 14.44 -10.28
C MET A 110 18.37 13.37 -10.80
N MET A 111 17.09 13.38 -10.39
CA MET A 111 16.10 12.44 -10.90
C MET A 111 15.96 12.53 -12.44
N ARG A 112 15.86 13.75 -12.99
CA ARG A 112 15.82 13.95 -14.45
C ARG A 112 17.05 13.43 -15.18
N GLU A 113 18.23 13.60 -14.59
CA GLU A 113 19.49 13.13 -15.18
C GLU A 113 19.57 11.60 -15.18
N ILE A 114 19.16 10.96 -14.07
CA ILE A 114 19.05 9.50 -13.96
C ILE A 114 18.05 8.96 -14.99
N GLU A 115 16.83 9.49 -15.01
CA GLU A 115 15.76 9.05 -15.92
C GLU A 115 16.17 9.21 -17.38
N SER A 116 16.76 10.36 -17.76
CA SER A 116 17.23 10.59 -19.12
C SER A 116 18.23 9.53 -19.59
N LYS A 117 19.14 9.11 -18.70
CA LYS A 117 20.10 8.04 -19.01
C LYS A 117 19.43 6.67 -19.11
N ILE A 118 18.51 6.34 -18.20
CA ILE A 118 17.76 5.07 -18.22
C ILE A 118 16.89 4.99 -19.48
N VAL A 119 16.16 6.05 -19.83
CA VAL A 119 15.36 6.15 -21.05
C VAL A 119 16.20 5.99 -22.29
N SER A 120 17.36 6.65 -22.35
CA SER A 120 18.28 6.50 -23.48
C SER A 120 18.82 5.08 -23.59
N TYR A 121 19.09 4.40 -22.48
CA TYR A 121 19.71 3.08 -22.46
C TYR A 121 18.73 1.96 -22.86
N PHE A 122 17.54 1.96 -22.28
CA PHE A 122 16.54 0.91 -22.49
C PHE A 122 15.58 1.17 -23.65
N LYS A 123 15.82 2.20 -24.45
CA LYS A 123 14.98 2.59 -25.58
C LYS A 123 14.75 1.42 -26.54
N SER A 124 13.56 0.84 -26.51
CA SER A 124 13.15 -0.26 -27.40
C SER A 124 11.63 -0.39 -27.42
N ASP A 125 11.07 -1.10 -28.39
CA ASP A 125 9.63 -1.38 -28.42
C ASP A 125 9.21 -2.39 -27.34
N PHE A 126 10.17 -3.15 -26.82
CA PHE A 126 9.95 -4.19 -25.81
C PHE A 126 9.92 -3.65 -24.37
N ILE A 127 10.58 -2.51 -24.11
CA ILE A 127 10.69 -1.90 -22.79
C ILE A 127 10.04 -0.52 -22.84
N GLU A 128 8.99 -0.34 -22.04
CA GLU A 128 8.35 0.95 -21.83
C GLU A 128 8.77 1.53 -20.49
N ILE A 129 9.17 2.80 -20.49
CA ILE A 129 9.52 3.53 -19.29
C ILE A 129 8.42 4.54 -19.01
N VAL A 130 7.94 4.52 -17.77
CA VAL A 130 6.94 5.45 -17.24
C VAL A 130 7.67 6.39 -16.30
N GLU A 131 8.00 7.56 -16.83
CA GLU A 131 8.79 8.61 -16.17
C GLU A 131 8.05 9.24 -14.97
N SER A 132 8.81 9.95 -14.14
CA SER A 132 8.33 10.66 -12.94
C SER A 132 7.50 11.91 -13.24
N ASP A 133 7.42 12.34 -14.50
CA ASP A 133 6.61 13.47 -14.95
C ASP A 133 5.11 13.17 -14.97
N LYS A 134 4.73 11.89 -15.11
CA LYS A 134 3.36 11.42 -14.96
C LYS A 134 3.01 11.36 -13.48
N ASP A 135 1.91 11.98 -13.07
CA ASP A 135 1.47 11.96 -11.68
C ASP A 135 1.12 10.55 -11.16
N GLY A 136 1.18 10.37 -9.84
CA GLY A 136 0.84 9.12 -9.15
C GLY A 136 2.03 8.32 -8.64
N GLU A 137 1.78 7.41 -7.71
CA GLU A 137 2.79 6.46 -7.18
C GLU A 137 3.10 5.36 -8.20
N GLY A 138 4.34 4.85 -8.21
CA GLY A 138 4.79 3.84 -9.16
C GLY A 138 3.97 2.55 -9.06
N GLU A 139 3.72 2.08 -7.84
CA GLU A 139 2.85 0.92 -7.60
C GLU A 139 1.43 1.10 -8.15
N GLN A 140 0.84 2.29 -8.01
CA GLN A 140 -0.50 2.58 -8.52
C GLN A 140 -0.52 2.67 -10.05
N LYS A 141 0.48 3.34 -10.65
CA LYS A 141 0.68 3.39 -12.11
C LYS A 141 0.78 1.99 -12.71
N ILE A 142 1.49 1.06 -12.06
CA ILE A 142 1.57 -0.35 -12.49
C ILE A 142 0.17 -0.96 -12.64
N PHE A 143 -0.71 -0.77 -11.65
CA PHE A 143 -2.07 -1.33 -11.72
C PHE A 143 -2.99 -0.58 -12.68
N LEU A 144 -2.78 0.70 -12.96
CA LEU A 144 -3.47 1.41 -14.06
C LEU A 144 -3.11 0.77 -15.40
N ILE A 145 -1.81 0.64 -15.68
CA ILE A 145 -1.32 0.03 -16.92
C ILE A 145 -1.84 -1.40 -17.05
N LEU A 146 -1.78 -2.18 -15.98
CA LEU A 146 -2.22 -3.57 -15.98
C LEU A 146 -3.74 -3.71 -16.25
N LYS A 147 -4.57 -2.75 -15.82
CA LYS A 147 -5.99 -2.65 -16.22
C LYS A 147 -6.15 -2.32 -17.70
N GLU A 148 -5.34 -1.40 -18.23
CA GLU A 148 -5.42 -0.96 -19.63
C GLU A 148 -4.97 -2.04 -20.64
N ILE A 149 -3.91 -2.78 -20.31
CA ILE A 149 -3.35 -3.82 -21.19
C ILE A 149 -3.95 -5.21 -20.92
N TYR A 150 -4.98 -5.27 -20.09
CA TYR A 150 -5.53 -6.53 -19.59
C TYR A 150 -5.95 -7.47 -20.72
N VAL A 151 -5.47 -8.70 -20.65
CA VAL A 151 -5.93 -9.80 -21.49
C VAL A 151 -6.17 -11.04 -20.62
N PRO A 152 -7.36 -11.65 -20.67
CA PRO A 152 -7.68 -12.81 -19.86
C PRO A 152 -6.69 -13.97 -20.01
N GLY A 153 -6.24 -14.52 -18.88
CA GLY A 153 -5.36 -15.69 -18.80
C GLY A 153 -3.86 -15.37 -18.82
N GLU A 154 -3.49 -14.11 -19.04
CA GLU A 154 -2.08 -13.68 -19.07
C GLU A 154 -1.47 -13.57 -17.68
N THR A 155 -0.15 -13.47 -17.67
CA THR A 155 0.68 -13.52 -16.47
C THR A 155 1.54 -12.26 -16.37
N SER A 156 1.54 -11.64 -15.20
CA SER A 156 2.42 -10.51 -14.89
C SER A 156 3.27 -10.80 -13.67
N LEU A 157 4.55 -10.47 -13.78
CA LEU A 157 5.47 -10.40 -12.66
C LEU A 157 5.69 -8.94 -12.28
N ILE A 158 5.51 -8.60 -11.01
CA ILE A 158 5.76 -7.26 -10.46
C ILE A 158 6.94 -7.36 -9.50
N LEU A 159 7.99 -6.57 -9.75
CA LEU A 159 9.16 -6.45 -8.89
C LEU A 159 9.00 -5.20 -8.02
N SER A 160 8.69 -5.39 -6.74
CA SER A 160 8.61 -4.29 -5.77
C SER A 160 8.86 -4.80 -4.36
N VAL A 161 9.47 -3.96 -3.51
CA VAL A 161 9.64 -4.27 -2.08
C VAL A 161 8.44 -3.85 -1.24
N ASP A 162 7.53 -3.07 -1.81
CA ASP A 162 6.37 -2.56 -1.10
C ASP A 162 5.24 -3.60 -1.06
N SER A 163 4.67 -3.76 0.13
CA SER A 163 3.55 -4.67 0.36
C SER A 163 2.22 -4.13 -0.11
N ASP A 164 2.12 -2.83 -0.36
CA ASP A 164 0.93 -2.18 -0.89
C ASP A 164 0.63 -2.72 -2.29
N VAL A 165 1.66 -3.09 -3.07
CA VAL A 165 1.53 -3.85 -4.33
C VAL A 165 0.74 -5.16 -4.16
N ILE A 166 0.92 -5.89 -3.07
CA ILE A 166 0.16 -7.14 -2.86
C ILE A 166 -1.31 -6.83 -2.55
N ILE A 167 -1.57 -5.78 -1.78
CA ILE A 167 -2.93 -5.33 -1.48
C ILE A 167 -3.62 -4.88 -2.77
N LEU A 168 -2.94 -4.08 -3.60
CA LEU A 168 -3.46 -3.61 -4.88
C LEU A 168 -3.71 -4.76 -5.86
N ALA A 169 -2.80 -5.74 -5.94
CA ALA A 169 -3.02 -6.95 -6.72
C ALA A 169 -4.25 -7.72 -6.22
N TYR A 170 -4.41 -7.85 -4.92
CA TYR A 170 -5.58 -8.52 -4.35
C TYR A 170 -6.89 -7.79 -4.64
N ILE A 171 -6.90 -6.46 -4.54
CA ILE A 171 -8.06 -5.63 -4.90
C ILE A 171 -8.42 -5.84 -6.36
N LEU A 172 -7.45 -5.82 -7.25
CA LEU A 172 -7.70 -6.00 -8.67
C LEU A 172 -8.25 -7.40 -9.00
N LEU A 173 -7.68 -8.45 -8.38
CA LEU A 173 -8.11 -9.84 -8.56
C LEU A 173 -9.46 -10.17 -7.92
N SER A 174 -10.03 -9.27 -7.12
CA SER A 174 -11.36 -9.44 -6.56
C SER A 174 -12.48 -9.23 -7.58
N ASP A 175 -12.19 -8.50 -8.66
CA ASP A 175 -13.12 -8.34 -9.77
C ASP A 175 -13.24 -9.70 -10.48
N PRO A 176 -14.44 -10.34 -10.46
CA PRO A 176 -14.62 -11.65 -11.07
C PRO A 176 -14.42 -11.63 -12.59
N MET A 177 -14.46 -10.46 -13.23
CA MET A 177 -14.16 -10.31 -14.66
C MET A 177 -12.65 -10.23 -14.92
N PHE A 178 -11.84 -9.96 -13.90
CA PHE A 178 -10.40 -9.79 -14.00
C PHE A 178 -9.65 -11.11 -13.84
N ASN A 179 -9.64 -11.92 -14.89
CA ASN A 179 -8.91 -13.18 -14.95
C ASN A 179 -7.45 -12.98 -15.42
N HIS A 180 -6.57 -12.50 -14.55
CA HIS A 180 -5.12 -12.37 -14.81
C HIS A 180 -4.32 -13.04 -13.69
N LYS A 181 -3.12 -13.56 -13.97
CA LYS A 181 -2.26 -14.15 -12.94
C LYS A 181 -1.17 -13.16 -12.53
N ILE A 182 -1.19 -12.72 -11.28
CA ILE A 182 -0.26 -11.73 -10.76
C ILE A 182 0.71 -12.39 -9.78
N PHE A 183 1.99 -12.21 -10.06
CA PHE A 183 3.10 -12.62 -9.22
C PHE A 183 3.82 -11.38 -8.73
N VAL A 184 4.11 -11.31 -7.43
CA VAL A 184 4.85 -10.20 -6.84
C VAL A 184 6.14 -10.75 -6.27
N GLU A 185 7.28 -10.22 -6.71
CA GLU A 185 8.57 -10.56 -6.14
C GLU A 185 9.09 -9.46 -5.22
N SER A 186 9.29 -9.83 -3.95
CA SER A 186 9.65 -8.92 -2.87
C SER A 186 10.85 -9.47 -2.06
N SER A 187 11.19 -8.79 -0.95
CA SER A 187 12.32 -9.11 -0.08
C SER A 187 13.68 -9.10 -0.79
N GLY A 188 13.96 -8.01 -1.51
CA GLY A 188 15.20 -7.87 -2.30
C GLY A 188 15.25 -8.82 -3.49
N PHE A 189 14.10 -9.05 -4.14
CA PHE A 189 13.96 -9.89 -5.34
C PHE A 189 14.37 -11.36 -5.11
N LYS A 190 13.85 -11.94 -4.02
CA LYS A 190 14.13 -13.33 -3.60
C LYS A 190 12.88 -14.17 -3.39
N ILE A 191 11.75 -13.55 -3.07
CA ILE A 191 10.52 -14.26 -2.75
C ILE A 191 9.44 -13.82 -3.74
N THR A 192 9.05 -14.74 -4.62
CA THR A 192 7.91 -14.57 -5.52
C THR A 192 6.66 -15.11 -4.83
N VAL A 193 5.58 -14.32 -4.86
CA VAL A 193 4.26 -14.65 -4.30
C VAL A 193 3.27 -14.70 -5.44
N ASN A 194 2.61 -15.84 -5.64
CA ASN A 194 1.45 -15.92 -6.52
C ASN A 194 0.22 -15.36 -5.79
N VAL A 195 -0.19 -14.14 -6.15
CA VAL A 195 -1.29 -13.43 -5.46
C VAL A 195 -2.62 -14.15 -5.68
N ASN A 196 -2.84 -14.77 -6.84
CA ASN A 196 -4.05 -15.57 -7.11
C ASN A 196 -4.18 -16.79 -6.19
N SER A 197 -3.06 -17.29 -5.64
CA SER A 197 -3.06 -18.40 -4.69
C SER A 197 -3.31 -17.96 -3.24
N LEU A 198 -3.26 -16.65 -2.97
CA LEU A 198 -3.59 -16.12 -1.67
C LEU A 198 -5.09 -16.29 -1.46
N LYS A 199 -5.46 -17.35 -0.74
CA LYS A 199 -6.78 -17.50 -0.12
C LYS A 199 -6.88 -16.53 1.06
N LEU A 200 -6.72 -15.23 0.81
CA LEU A 200 -7.12 -14.22 1.78
C LEU A 200 -8.62 -14.46 1.98
N VAL A 201 -8.98 -15.02 3.13
CA VAL A 201 -10.37 -15.24 3.56
C VAL A 201 -11.02 -13.92 3.97
N LEU A 202 -10.38 -12.79 3.63
CA LEU A 202 -10.78 -11.46 4.05
C LEU A 202 -11.44 -10.73 2.88
N PRO A 203 -12.70 -10.30 3.04
CA PRO A 203 -13.27 -9.26 2.19
C PRO A 203 -12.30 -8.07 2.06
N ILE A 204 -12.26 -7.45 0.89
CA ILE A 204 -11.34 -6.31 0.62
C ILE A 204 -11.51 -5.19 1.65
N ASN A 205 -12.75 -4.89 2.02
CA ASN A 205 -13.01 -3.81 2.97
C ASN A 205 -12.39 -4.08 4.33
N ASP A 206 -12.39 -5.33 4.78
CA ASP A 206 -11.80 -5.76 6.05
C ASP A 206 -10.27 -5.67 5.98
N LEU A 207 -9.70 -6.00 4.82
CA LEU A 207 -8.27 -5.83 4.55
C LEU A 207 -7.86 -4.34 4.58
N LEU A 208 -8.61 -3.48 3.89
CA LEU A 208 -8.36 -2.03 3.87
C LEU A 208 -8.53 -1.42 5.27
N LEU A 209 -9.56 -1.84 6.01
CA LEU A 209 -9.78 -1.42 7.39
C LEU A 209 -8.62 -1.83 8.30
N PHE A 210 -8.11 -3.05 8.14
CA PHE A 210 -6.93 -3.51 8.86
C PHE A 210 -5.70 -2.63 8.56
N CYS A 211 -5.49 -2.23 7.30
CA CYS A 211 -4.42 -1.31 6.92
C CYS A 211 -4.57 0.07 7.57
N VAL A 212 -5.78 0.62 7.62
CA VAL A 212 -6.10 1.88 8.32
C VAL A 212 -5.79 1.75 9.82
N LEU A 213 -6.30 0.69 10.47
CA LEU A 213 -6.11 0.43 11.89
C LEU A 213 -4.63 0.33 12.27
N CYS A 214 -3.88 -0.45 11.49
CA CYS A 214 -2.47 -0.68 11.76
C CYS A 214 -1.58 0.52 11.42
N GLY A 215 -2.13 1.52 10.72
CA GLY A 215 -1.42 2.62 10.09
C GLY A 215 -0.62 2.15 8.87
N ASN A 216 -0.58 2.97 7.84
CA ASN A 216 0.15 2.74 6.59
C ASN A 216 0.79 4.08 6.13
N ASP A 217 1.19 4.18 4.87
CA ASP A 217 1.81 5.39 4.32
C ASP A 217 0.84 6.58 4.15
N PHE A 218 -0.45 6.40 4.41
CA PHE A 218 -1.49 7.42 4.35
C PHE A 218 -2.10 7.73 5.72
N PHE A 219 -2.06 6.77 6.66
CA PHE A 219 -2.64 6.91 8.01
C PHE A 219 -1.58 6.79 9.11
N PRO A 220 -1.58 7.70 10.10
CA PRO A 220 -0.92 7.41 11.36
C PRO A 220 -1.58 6.17 11.99
N LYS A 221 -0.77 5.35 12.66
CA LYS A 221 -1.32 4.25 13.47
C LYS A 221 -2.20 4.84 14.57
N LEU A 222 -3.39 4.24 14.79
CA LEU A 222 -4.28 4.67 15.87
C LEU A 222 -3.54 4.66 17.21
N GLU A 223 -3.84 5.65 18.06
CA GLU A 223 -3.09 5.93 19.28
C GLU A 223 -3.00 4.70 20.18
N GLU A 224 -4.12 4.02 20.40
CA GLU A 224 -4.21 2.81 21.23
C GLU A 224 -3.39 1.66 20.64
N LEU A 225 -3.17 1.67 19.33
CA LEU A 225 -2.44 0.65 18.61
C LEU A 225 -0.96 0.99 18.46
N LYS A 226 -0.51 2.22 18.78
CA LYS A 226 0.91 2.61 18.65
C LYS A 226 1.86 1.68 19.41
N SER A 227 1.45 1.19 20.57
CA SER A 227 2.24 0.26 21.42
C SER A 227 2.20 -1.20 20.95
N PHE A 228 1.35 -1.55 19.98
CA PHE A 228 1.12 -2.95 19.60
C PHE A 228 2.27 -3.52 18.74
N THR A 229 2.88 -4.59 19.24
CA THR A 229 3.85 -5.44 18.54
C THR A 229 3.22 -6.16 17.34
N THR A 230 4.03 -6.65 16.39
CA THR A 230 3.56 -7.43 15.23
C THR A 230 2.62 -8.57 15.64
N THR A 231 2.92 -9.30 16.72
CA THR A 231 2.08 -10.37 17.26
C THR A 231 0.73 -9.87 17.78
N GLN A 232 0.67 -8.68 18.37
CA GLN A 232 -0.61 -8.08 18.80
C GLN A 232 -1.42 -7.57 17.61
N ASN A 233 -0.79 -7.02 16.58
CA ASN A 233 -1.49 -6.65 15.34
C ASN A 233 -2.05 -7.90 14.63
N MET A 234 -1.39 -9.07 14.75
CA MET A 234 -1.96 -10.34 14.30
C MET A 234 -3.21 -10.76 15.07
N LYS A 235 -3.28 -10.46 16.39
CA LYS A 235 -4.50 -10.66 17.16
C LYS A 235 -5.61 -9.73 16.68
N ILE A 236 -5.30 -8.48 16.34
CA ILE A 236 -6.27 -7.56 15.72
C ILE A 236 -6.77 -8.11 14.40
N LEU A 237 -5.89 -8.56 13.50
CA LEU A 237 -6.33 -9.18 12.25
C LEU A 237 -7.24 -10.37 12.51
N LYS A 238 -6.83 -11.28 13.40
CA LYS A 238 -7.63 -12.43 13.78
C LYS A 238 -8.99 -12.01 14.34
N MET A 239 -9.03 -10.95 15.14
CA MET A 239 -10.29 -10.33 15.58
C MET A 239 -11.05 -9.75 14.40
N VAL A 240 -10.46 -9.01 13.46
CA VAL A 240 -11.16 -8.46 12.28
C VAL A 240 -11.81 -9.61 11.48
N VAL A 241 -11.05 -10.68 11.25
CA VAL A 241 -11.49 -11.90 10.56
C VAL A 241 -12.60 -12.63 11.33
N GLU A 242 -12.43 -12.88 12.62
CA GLU A 242 -13.33 -13.73 13.44
C GLU A 242 -14.56 -12.96 13.94
N SER A 243 -14.40 -11.67 14.21
CA SER A 243 -15.48 -10.80 14.66
C SER A 243 -16.38 -10.36 13.52
N ASN A 244 -16.01 -10.65 12.26
CA ASN A 244 -16.77 -10.26 11.08
C ASN A 244 -17.11 -8.75 11.15
N ASN A 245 -16.09 -7.95 11.43
CA ASN A 245 -16.08 -6.50 11.62
C ASN A 245 -16.49 -5.90 12.99
N LYS A 246 -16.95 -6.66 14.02
CA LYS A 246 -17.57 -6.15 15.30
C LYS A 246 -16.69 -5.33 16.25
N ILE A 247 -15.48 -4.96 15.85
CA ILE A 247 -14.47 -4.36 16.74
C ILE A 247 -14.85 -2.96 17.24
N PHE A 248 -15.60 -2.16 16.47
CA PHE A 248 -15.85 -0.76 16.83
C PHE A 248 -17.16 -0.51 17.55
N GLU A 249 -18.16 -1.38 17.46
CA GLU A 249 -19.47 -1.18 18.13
C GLU A 249 -19.33 -1.31 19.66
N ASP A 250 -18.56 -2.30 20.11
CA ASP A 250 -18.31 -2.58 21.53
C ASP A 250 -17.44 -1.52 22.24
N ILE A 251 -16.78 -0.64 21.47
CA ILE A 251 -15.96 0.44 22.05
C ILE A 251 -16.84 1.63 22.44
N SER A 252 -18.06 1.77 21.91
CA SER A 252 -18.93 2.96 22.11
C SER A 252 -19.41 3.19 23.55
N GLU A 253 -19.22 2.23 24.45
CA GLU A 253 -19.51 2.36 25.89
C GLU A 253 -18.31 2.90 26.71
N GLY A 254 -17.17 3.18 26.06
CA GLY A 254 -15.98 3.76 26.71
C GLY A 254 -16.08 5.26 27.01
N ILE A 255 -14.96 5.85 27.45
CA ILE A 255 -14.78 7.30 27.55
C ILE A 255 -13.56 7.67 26.72
N CYS A 256 -13.65 8.77 25.97
CA CYS A 256 -12.47 9.32 25.29
C CYS A 256 -11.44 9.78 26.33
N VAL A 257 -10.32 9.07 26.43
CA VAL A 257 -9.21 9.45 27.34
C VAL A 257 -8.28 10.49 26.68
N LEU A 258 -8.37 10.66 25.36
CA LEU A 258 -7.49 11.53 24.57
C LEU A 258 -8.08 12.91 24.29
N ASN A 259 -9.30 13.20 24.74
CA ASN A 259 -10.04 14.42 24.40
C ASN A 259 -10.03 14.73 22.89
N CYS A 260 -10.31 13.74 22.06
CA CYS A 260 -10.26 13.91 20.61
C CYS A 260 -11.28 14.96 20.15
N ASP A 261 -10.81 15.92 19.36
CA ASP A 261 -11.65 16.91 18.69
C ASP A 261 -12.52 16.24 17.61
N ASN A 262 -13.84 16.50 17.66
CA ASN A 262 -14.81 16.02 16.68
C ASN A 262 -14.43 16.37 15.23
N THR A 263 -13.80 17.53 15.02
CA THR A 263 -13.33 17.95 13.70
C THR A 263 -12.22 17.02 13.19
N LYS A 264 -11.27 16.67 14.07
CA LYS A 264 -10.19 15.72 13.74
C LYS A 264 -10.73 14.33 13.45
N VAL A 265 -11.70 13.87 14.24
CA VAL A 265 -12.38 12.58 14.01
C VAL A 265 -13.05 12.57 12.63
N LEU A 266 -13.77 13.64 12.28
CA LEU A 266 -14.42 13.75 10.97
C LEU A 266 -13.42 13.79 9.82
N ASN A 267 -12.32 14.53 9.96
CA ASN A 267 -11.26 14.58 8.94
C ASN A 267 -10.60 13.19 8.77
N TYR A 268 -10.42 12.43 9.85
CA TYR A 268 -9.90 11.06 9.78
C TYR A 268 -10.85 10.14 9.00
N LEU A 269 -12.16 10.21 9.27
CA LEU A 269 -13.18 9.44 8.54
C LEU A 269 -13.22 9.81 7.05
N ASN A 270 -13.04 11.09 6.72
CA ASN A 270 -12.94 11.55 5.32
C ASN A 270 -11.68 11.00 4.64
N LEU A 271 -10.56 10.94 5.34
CA LEU A 271 -9.33 10.33 4.83
C LEU A 271 -9.51 8.82 4.57
N ILE A 272 -10.25 8.11 5.44
CA ILE A 272 -10.62 6.69 5.20
C ILE A 272 -11.42 6.53 3.92
N ARG A 273 -12.43 7.39 3.68
CA ARG A 273 -13.21 7.37 2.43
C ARG A 273 -12.31 7.57 1.21
N TRP A 274 -11.51 8.63 1.26
CA TRP A 274 -10.58 8.97 0.21
C TRP A 274 -9.63 7.80 -0.09
N TYR A 275 -9.06 7.18 0.95
CA TYR A 275 -8.15 6.04 0.79
C TYR A 275 -8.84 4.82 0.18
N LYS A 276 -10.05 4.48 0.63
CA LYS A 276 -10.83 3.39 0.04
C LYS A 276 -11.02 3.64 -1.45
N GLU A 277 -11.50 4.84 -1.80
CA GLU A 277 -11.75 5.21 -3.19
C GLU A 277 -10.46 5.22 -4.02
N TYR A 278 -9.37 5.78 -3.49
CA TYR A 278 -8.07 5.81 -4.16
C TYR A 278 -7.57 4.39 -4.44
N PHE A 279 -7.63 3.46 -3.48
CA PHE A 279 -7.15 2.09 -3.69
C PHE A 279 -8.05 1.23 -4.58
N THR A 280 -9.36 1.47 -4.62
CA THR A 280 -10.27 0.67 -5.45
C THR A 280 -10.39 1.21 -6.87
N THR A 281 -10.47 2.53 -7.03
CA THR A 281 -10.65 3.18 -8.33
C THR A 281 -9.32 3.52 -8.99
N ASN A 282 -8.26 3.71 -8.20
CA ASN A 282 -6.97 4.23 -8.64
C ASN A 282 -7.06 5.65 -9.25
N ILE A 283 -8.06 6.42 -8.81
CA ILE A 283 -8.27 7.82 -9.18
C ILE A 283 -7.81 8.73 -8.03
N SER A 284 -6.84 9.60 -8.30
CA SER A 284 -6.41 10.63 -7.36
C SER A 284 -7.44 11.76 -7.30
N LYS A 285 -8.31 11.73 -6.29
CA LYS A 285 -9.20 12.85 -5.97
C LYS A 285 -8.55 13.82 -4.98
N PRO A 286 -8.97 15.10 -4.96
CA PRO A 286 -8.55 16.02 -3.90
C PRO A 286 -8.88 15.44 -2.53
N CYS A 287 -7.88 15.32 -1.67
CA CYS A 287 -8.09 14.96 -0.27
C CYS A 287 -8.18 16.24 0.56
N LEU A 288 -9.13 16.29 1.49
CA LEU A 288 -9.17 17.36 2.48
C LEU A 288 -7.90 17.34 3.34
N PRO A 289 -7.42 18.49 3.84
CA PRO A 289 -6.28 18.54 4.74
C PRO A 289 -6.60 17.73 6.01
N TYR A 290 -5.73 16.78 6.34
CA TYR A 290 -5.78 16.04 7.60
C TYR A 290 -4.57 16.44 8.45
N ASP A 291 -4.79 16.59 9.76
CA ASP A 291 -3.71 16.78 10.74
C ASP A 291 -3.13 15.41 11.12
N TYR A 292 -2.07 15.01 10.43
CA TYR A 292 -1.44 13.69 10.54
C TYR A 292 -0.69 13.46 11.86
N GLU A 293 -0.52 14.47 12.70
CA GLU A 293 0.21 14.33 13.97
C GLU A 293 -0.62 13.61 15.04
N ILE A 294 -1.95 13.68 14.96
CA ILE A 294 -2.86 13.14 15.97
C ILE A 294 -3.88 12.24 15.31
N SER A 295 -3.81 10.93 15.61
CA SER A 295 -4.87 9.98 15.28
C SER A 295 -5.96 10.03 16.35
N PRO A 296 -7.26 10.08 15.99
CA PRO A 296 -8.33 9.94 16.96
C PRO A 296 -8.34 8.55 17.61
N CYS A 297 -8.87 8.46 18.84
CA CYS A 297 -9.08 7.18 19.50
C CYS A 297 -10.20 6.37 18.84
N CYS A 298 -10.14 5.04 18.95
CA CYS A 298 -11.16 4.11 18.48
C CYS A 298 -12.56 4.47 19.03
N TYR A 299 -12.63 4.94 20.28
CA TYR A 299 -13.88 5.39 20.91
C TYR A 299 -14.53 6.54 20.13
N CYS A 300 -13.79 7.62 19.88
CA CYS A 300 -14.33 8.78 19.19
C CYS A 300 -14.71 8.47 17.74
N ILE A 301 -13.92 7.65 17.05
CA ILE A 301 -14.26 7.15 15.72
C ILE A 301 -15.62 6.43 15.77
N SER A 302 -15.79 5.48 16.69
CA SER A 302 -17.02 4.71 16.85
C SER A 302 -18.23 5.60 17.18
N THR A 303 -18.11 6.45 18.20
CA THR A 303 -19.18 7.35 18.64
C THR A 303 -19.61 8.30 17.51
N LYS A 304 -18.64 8.82 16.74
CA LYS A 304 -18.97 9.71 15.61
C LYS A 304 -19.67 8.95 14.49
N ILE A 305 -19.23 7.74 14.15
CA ILE A 305 -19.90 6.88 13.17
C ILE A 305 -21.35 6.60 13.58
N LYS A 306 -21.59 6.32 14.87
CA LYS A 306 -22.94 6.08 15.40
C LYS A 306 -23.83 7.33 15.31
N SER A 307 -23.31 8.47 15.77
CA SER A 307 -24.03 9.76 15.72
C SER A 307 -24.42 10.17 14.30
N LEU A 308 -23.55 9.98 13.31
CA LEU A 308 -23.88 10.33 11.93
C LEU A 308 -25.02 9.46 11.36
N LYS A 309 -25.09 8.18 11.76
CA LYS A 309 -26.17 7.26 11.37
C LYS A 309 -27.50 7.66 11.99
N ASP A 310 -27.51 7.93 13.29
CA ASP A 310 -28.72 8.31 14.03
C ASP A 310 -29.37 9.58 13.42
N ASN A 311 -28.55 10.44 12.80
CA ASN A 311 -29.00 11.67 12.15
C ASN A 311 -29.41 11.49 10.68
N ASN A 312 -29.36 10.28 10.10
CA ASN A 312 -29.49 10.04 8.66
C ASN A 312 -28.60 10.95 7.80
N GLU A 313 -27.51 11.48 8.37
CA GLU A 313 -26.50 12.15 7.59
C GLU A 313 -25.82 11.07 6.77
N GLU A 314 -25.79 11.22 5.45
CA GLU A 314 -25.05 10.31 4.59
C GLU A 314 -23.60 10.29 5.05
N VAL A 315 -23.29 9.27 5.85
CA VAL A 315 -21.93 8.80 5.97
C VAL A 315 -21.65 8.14 4.65
N ASN A 316 -21.31 8.92 3.63
CA ASN A 316 -20.94 8.47 2.29
C ASN A 316 -19.55 7.77 2.34
N LEU A 317 -19.36 6.93 3.35
CA LEU A 317 -18.57 5.70 3.30
C LEU A 317 -19.49 4.74 2.53
N ASP A 318 -19.49 4.79 1.20
CA ASP A 318 -20.10 3.77 0.36
C ASP A 318 -19.36 2.45 0.63
N ILE A 319 -19.74 1.81 1.72
CA ILE A 319 -19.37 0.46 2.09
C ILE A 319 -20.70 -0.23 2.40
N PRO A 320 -21.40 -0.72 1.37
CA PRO A 320 -22.47 -1.69 1.58
C PRO A 320 -22.07 -2.87 2.48
N GLU A 321 -20.77 -3.15 2.64
CA GLU A 321 -20.29 -4.11 3.64
C GLU A 321 -20.25 -3.59 5.11
N ILE A 322 -20.20 -2.27 5.36
CA ILE A 322 -20.52 -1.67 6.68
C ILE A 322 -22.04 -1.54 6.86
N GLN A 323 -22.83 -1.63 5.80
CA GLN A 323 -24.30 -1.54 5.88
C GLN A 323 -24.94 -2.82 6.43
N ASN A 324 -24.39 -4.01 6.14
CA ASN A 324 -24.80 -5.28 6.78
C ASN A 324 -24.24 -5.47 8.20
N TYR A 325 -23.25 -4.67 8.57
CA TYR A 325 -22.49 -4.75 9.81
C TYR A 325 -23.29 -4.25 11.04
N LEU A 326 -24.30 -3.39 10.83
CA LEU A 326 -24.95 -2.62 11.91
C LEU A 326 -26.27 -3.19 12.45
N GLN A 327 -26.76 -4.29 11.89
CA GLN A 327 -28.14 -4.73 12.14
C GLN A 327 -28.30 -5.91 13.12
N TYR A 328 -27.24 -6.50 13.72
CA TYR A 328 -27.41 -7.84 14.32
C TYR A 328 -26.83 -8.20 15.69
N VAL A 329 -26.24 -7.34 16.53
CA VAL A 329 -25.72 -7.84 17.84
C VAL A 329 -26.06 -6.97 19.04
N LEU A 330 -27.26 -7.21 19.56
CA LEU A 330 -27.52 -7.18 21.01
C LEU A 330 -27.25 -8.60 21.53
N GLN A 331 -26.29 -8.80 22.44
CA GLN A 331 -26.48 -9.49 23.75
C GLN A 331 -25.15 -9.54 24.57
N PRO A 332 -25.17 -9.33 25.91
CA PRO A 332 -24.10 -8.64 26.63
C PRO A 332 -23.15 -9.52 27.48
N ASN A 333 -23.07 -10.83 27.30
CA ASN A 333 -22.39 -11.69 28.28
C ASN A 333 -21.29 -12.55 27.66
N GLN A 334 -20.07 -12.03 27.50
CA GLN A 334 -18.84 -12.86 27.49
C GLN A 334 -17.47 -12.15 27.61
N MET A 335 -17.40 -10.86 27.98
CA MET A 335 -16.11 -10.14 28.14
C MET A 335 -15.40 -10.33 29.49
N SER A 336 -15.82 -11.25 30.36
CA SER A 336 -15.19 -11.45 31.67
C SER A 336 -13.90 -12.29 31.68
N ASN A 337 -13.40 -12.77 30.53
CA ASN A 337 -12.24 -13.68 30.48
C ASN A 337 -10.97 -13.11 29.81
N ILE A 338 -10.86 -11.79 29.62
CA ILE A 338 -9.73 -11.17 28.87
C ILE A 338 -8.63 -10.59 29.80
N TYR A 339 -8.76 -10.71 31.12
CA TYR A 339 -7.68 -10.41 32.05
C TYR A 339 -7.13 -11.68 32.69
N CYS A 340 -6.42 -12.50 31.90
CA CYS A 340 -5.41 -13.47 32.34
C CYS A 340 -4.53 -13.91 31.16
#